data_AF-A0A439V0W1-F1
#
_entry.id   AF-A0A439V0W1-F1
#
_cell.length_a   1.000
_cell.length_b   1.000
_cell.length_c   1.000
_cell.angle_alpha   90.00
_cell.angle_beta   90.00
_cell.angle_gamma   90.00
#
_symmetry.space_group_name_H-M   'P 1'
#
loop_
_entity.id
_entity.type
_entity.pdbx_description
1 polymer ?
#
loop_
_entity_poly.entity_id
_entity_poly.type
_entity_poly.pdbx_seq_one_letter_code
_entity_poly.pdbx_strand_id
1 'polypeptide(L)'
;MQGVVEQYFFDTDKLKTSSIVSYGLRPLVKTGGEDSLFSIWTHEARDDVAAGKNDEALAEYVTFCVTTINRLLVAIRKNLSSGRWTTDRNAEKRVLATTYVNSFLITLRLLIKAGKSLAQTDLEKGFAGIDNFDFGAYHSSQYKRMAEQIVDVHFGMKAEALT
;
A
#
# COMPACT_ATOMS: atom_id res chain seq x y z
N MET A 1 5.24 10.08 42.38
CA MET A 1 4.42 10.13 41.14
C MET A 1 5.20 10.91 40.10
N GLN A 2 6.16 10.22 39.45
CA GLN A 2 6.79 10.70 38.22
C GLN A 2 5.66 10.83 37.19
N GLY A 3 5.32 12.00 36.65
CA GLY A 3 6.24 13.04 36.20
C GLY A 3 6.45 12.89 34.70
N VAL A 4 5.33 12.98 33.97
CA VAL A 4 5.24 13.35 32.55
C VAL A 4 6.09 12.50 31.60
N VAL A 5 5.57 11.29 31.32
CA VAL A 5 5.99 10.48 30.18
C VAL A 5 5.78 11.28 28.89
N GLU A 6 6.86 11.72 28.29
CA GLU A 6 6.95 11.95 26.86
C GLU A 6 8.36 11.53 26.41
N GLN A 7 8.49 10.30 25.91
CA GLN A 7 9.72 9.77 25.36
C GLN A 7 9.57 9.67 23.84
N TYR A 8 10.16 10.64 23.16
CA TYR A 8 10.45 10.71 21.72
C TYR A 8 9.28 10.97 20.77
N PHE A 9 8.97 12.25 20.59
CA PHE A 9 8.40 12.79 19.35
C PHE A 9 9.39 13.82 18.84
N PHE A 10 10.14 13.58 17.76
CA PHE A 10 10.56 14.60 16.77
C PHE A 10 11.34 13.90 15.64
N ASP A 11 10.60 13.22 14.79
CA ASP A 11 10.96 12.98 13.40
C ASP A 11 9.77 13.50 12.57
N THR A 12 9.66 14.82 12.43
CA THR A 12 8.47 15.49 11.87
C THR A 12 8.34 15.34 10.35
N ASP A 13 9.44 15.04 9.66
CA ASP A 13 9.50 14.91 8.20
C ASP A 13 9.53 13.46 7.71
N LYS A 14 9.45 12.50 8.64
CA LYS A 14 9.42 11.06 8.33
C LYS A 14 8.02 10.47 8.51
N LEU A 15 7.72 9.47 7.70
CA LEU A 15 6.47 8.72 7.80
C LEU A 15 6.45 7.91 9.09
N LYS A 16 5.32 7.95 9.83
CA LYS A 16 5.10 7.07 10.99
C LYS A 16 4.99 5.62 10.50
N THR A 17 6.06 4.85 10.66
CA THR A 17 6.20 3.49 10.14
C THR A 17 5.32 2.47 10.87
N SER A 18 5.07 2.63 12.17
CA SER A 18 4.28 1.69 12.98
C SER A 18 2.85 1.48 12.45
N SER A 19 2.19 2.57 12.01
CA SER A 19 0.87 2.51 11.38
C SER A 19 0.93 1.82 10.01
N ILE A 20 1.96 2.11 9.21
CA ILE A 20 2.18 1.47 7.91
C ILE A 20 2.37 -0.03 8.05
N VAL A 21 3.17 -0.46 9.02
CA VAL A 21 3.39 -1.86 9.33
C VAL A 21 2.08 -2.53 9.76
N SER A 22 1.34 -1.93 10.70
CA SER A 22 0.18 -2.56 11.31
C SER A 22 -1.04 -2.66 10.38
N TYR A 23 -1.33 -1.59 9.63
CA TYR A 23 -2.56 -1.49 8.83
C TYR A 23 -2.35 -1.76 7.34
N GLY A 24 -1.17 -1.46 6.80
CA GLY A 24 -0.86 -1.66 5.39
C GLY A 24 -0.11 -2.96 5.14
N LEU A 25 1.11 -3.06 5.66
CA LEU A 25 2.04 -4.14 5.30
C LEU A 25 1.64 -5.49 5.89
N ARG A 26 1.38 -5.60 7.20
CA ARG A 26 1.08 -6.90 7.84
C ARG A 26 -0.12 -7.60 7.18
N PRO A 27 -1.25 -6.93 6.89
CA PRO A 27 -2.35 -7.56 6.16
C PRO A 27 -2.03 -7.90 4.70
N LEU A 28 -1.11 -7.17 4.06
CA LEU A 28 -0.72 -7.37 2.65
C LEU A 28 0.24 -8.55 2.48
N VAL A 29 1.15 -8.79 3.43
CA VAL A 29 2.21 -9.83 3.31
C VAL A 29 1.91 -11.13 4.08
N LYS A 30 0.75 -11.22 4.74
CA LYS A 30 0.31 -12.43 5.46
C LYS A 30 0.25 -13.66 4.54
N THR A 31 0.50 -14.84 5.10
CA THR A 31 0.52 -16.12 4.38
C THR A 31 -0.86 -16.76 4.16
N GLY A 32 -1.94 -16.06 4.51
CA GLY A 32 -3.31 -16.57 4.36
C GLY A 32 -4.30 -15.54 3.83
N GLY A 33 -5.45 -16.01 3.36
CA GLY A 33 -6.47 -15.20 2.71
C GLY A 33 -6.22 -14.99 1.21
N GLU A 34 -7.21 -14.44 0.52
CA GLU A 34 -7.19 -14.28 -0.95
C GLU A 34 -6.65 -12.92 -1.38
N ASP A 35 -6.48 -11.99 -0.44
CA ASP A 35 -6.16 -10.58 -0.67
C ASP A 35 -4.72 -10.20 -0.30
N SER A 36 -3.82 -11.18 -0.16
CA SER A 36 -2.41 -10.97 0.20
C SER A 36 -1.46 -11.25 -0.96
N LEU A 37 -0.23 -10.71 -0.89
CA LEU A 37 0.80 -11.02 -1.89
C LEU A 37 1.16 -12.51 -1.90
N PHE A 38 1.00 -13.20 -0.77
CA PHE A 38 1.20 -14.64 -0.70
C PHE A 38 0.15 -15.44 -1.48
N SER A 39 -1.05 -14.90 -1.72
CA SER A 39 -2.09 -15.57 -2.51
C SER A 39 -1.74 -15.64 -3.99
N ILE A 40 -0.92 -14.70 -4.48
CA ILE A 40 -0.49 -14.61 -5.89
C ILE A 40 0.98 -14.99 -6.10
N TRP A 41 1.73 -15.23 -5.02
CA TRP A 41 3.11 -15.70 -5.13
C TRP A 41 3.12 -17.19 -5.52
N THR A 42 3.62 -17.47 -6.72
CA THR A 42 3.75 -18.84 -7.25
C THR A 42 5.19 -19.30 -7.04
N HIS A 43 5.38 -20.30 -6.18
CA HIS A 43 6.69 -20.87 -5.87
C HIS A 43 6.51 -22.31 -5.38
N GLU A 44 7.46 -23.20 -5.66
CA GLU A 44 7.37 -24.62 -5.28
C GLU A 44 7.39 -24.82 -3.76
N ALA A 45 8.27 -24.09 -3.05
CA ALA A 45 8.40 -24.15 -1.60
C ALA A 45 7.40 -23.22 -0.85
N ARG A 46 6.29 -22.83 -1.48
CA ARG A 46 5.32 -21.89 -0.88
C ARG A 46 4.79 -22.39 0.47
N ASP A 47 4.40 -23.66 0.56
CA ASP A 47 3.86 -24.21 1.80
C ASP A 47 4.91 -24.29 2.93
N ASP A 48 6.18 -24.49 2.58
CA ASP A 48 7.28 -24.45 3.55
C ASP A 48 7.54 -23.03 4.09
N VAL A 49 7.37 -22.00 3.25
CA VAL A 49 7.40 -20.60 3.70
C VAL A 49 6.23 -20.32 4.65
N ALA A 50 5.03 -20.79 4.34
CA ALA A 50 3.87 -20.65 5.24
C ALA A 50 4.08 -21.34 6.59
N ALA A 51 4.80 -22.47 6.59
CA ALA A 51 5.15 -23.23 7.79
C ALA A 51 6.41 -22.72 8.52
N GLY A 52 7.12 -21.72 7.98
CA GLY A 52 8.36 -21.19 8.56
C GLY A 52 9.54 -22.16 8.52
N LYS A 53 9.63 -22.98 7.47
CA LYS A 53 10.63 -24.07 7.35
C LYS A 53 11.71 -23.81 6.31
N ASN A 54 11.57 -22.77 5.49
CA ASN A 54 12.49 -22.49 4.38
C ASN A 54 12.83 -20.99 4.33
N ASP A 55 14.00 -20.64 4.88
CA ASP A 55 14.47 -19.25 4.95
C ASP A 55 14.89 -18.68 3.59
N GLU A 56 15.38 -19.52 2.67
CA GLU A 56 15.77 -19.10 1.32
C GLU A 56 14.55 -18.68 0.51
N ALA A 57 13.52 -19.54 0.47
CA ALA A 57 12.25 -19.23 -0.18
C ALA A 57 11.52 -18.07 0.50
N LEU A 58 11.70 -17.88 1.82
CA LEU A 58 11.18 -16.72 2.53
C LEU A 58 11.85 -15.42 2.03
N ALA A 59 13.16 -15.41 1.79
CA ALA A 59 13.87 -14.26 1.25
C ALA A 59 13.41 -13.92 -0.19
N GLU A 60 13.13 -14.94 -1.00
CA GLU A 60 12.51 -14.77 -2.32
C GLU A 60 11.11 -14.17 -2.23
N TYR A 61 10.28 -14.64 -1.30
CA TYR A 61 8.97 -14.06 -1.05
C TYR A 61 9.04 -12.58 -0.60
N VAL A 62 10.00 -12.24 0.26
CA VAL A 62 10.25 -10.84 0.66
C VAL A 62 10.63 -10.00 -0.56
N THR A 63 11.49 -10.53 -1.43
CA THR A 63 11.89 -9.85 -2.68
C THR A 63 10.68 -9.62 -3.58
N PHE A 64 9.84 -10.66 -3.78
CA PHE A 64 8.59 -10.55 -4.52
C PHE A 64 7.66 -9.47 -3.94
N CYS A 65 7.54 -9.41 -2.61
CA CYS A 65 6.72 -8.39 -1.94
C CYS A 65 7.23 -6.98 -2.23
N VAL A 66 8.52 -6.75 -2.05
CA VAL A 66 9.17 -5.45 -2.29
C VAL A 66 9.00 -5.03 -3.75
N THR A 67 9.26 -5.93 -4.71
CA THR A 67 9.09 -5.66 -6.13
C THR A 67 7.65 -5.27 -6.46
N THR A 68 6.66 -6.00 -5.93
CA THR A 68 5.24 -5.75 -6.23
C THR A 68 4.76 -4.43 -5.62
N ILE A 69 5.14 -4.13 -4.37
CA ILE A 69 4.83 -2.85 -3.73
C ILE A 69 5.50 -1.69 -4.50
N ASN A 70 6.75 -1.86 -4.93
CA ASN A 70 7.45 -0.82 -5.70
C ASN A 70 6.77 -0.54 -7.03
N ARG A 71 6.27 -1.56 -7.74
CA ARG A 71 5.52 -1.37 -9.00
C ARG A 71 4.31 -0.47 -8.81
N LEU A 72 3.51 -0.74 -7.77
CA LEU A 72 2.37 0.08 -7.40
C LEU A 72 2.77 1.54 -7.12
N LEU A 73 3.75 1.75 -6.22
CA LEU A 73 4.18 3.09 -5.84
C LEU A 73 4.78 3.87 -7.00
N VAL A 74 5.54 3.21 -7.88
CA VAL A 74 6.08 3.82 -9.11
C VAL A 74 4.96 4.20 -10.07
N ALA A 75 3.96 3.34 -10.26
CA ALA A 75 2.83 3.62 -11.14
C ALA A 75 2.02 4.83 -10.67
N ILE A 76 1.80 4.95 -9.36
CA ILE A 76 1.18 6.14 -8.76
C ILE A 76 2.07 7.36 -8.99
N ARG A 77 3.35 7.30 -8.62
CA ARG A 77 4.29 8.43 -8.74
C ARG A 77 4.38 8.96 -10.17
N LYS A 78 4.41 8.08 -11.17
CA LYS A 78 4.47 8.48 -12.59
C LYS A 78 3.22 9.22 -13.08
N ASN A 79 2.09 9.03 -12.41
CA ASN A 79 0.82 9.69 -12.73
C ASN A 79 0.55 10.92 -11.86
N LEU A 80 1.54 11.40 -11.11
CA LEU A 80 1.45 12.63 -10.31
C LEU A 80 2.29 13.74 -10.96
N SER A 81 1.83 14.99 -10.80
CA SER A 81 2.62 16.16 -11.15
C SER A 81 3.87 16.28 -10.27
N SER A 82 4.92 16.89 -10.83
CA SER A 82 6.19 17.09 -10.14
C SER A 82 6.01 17.85 -8.82
N GLY A 83 6.74 17.45 -7.79
CA GLY A 83 6.70 18.06 -6.46
C GLY A 83 5.65 17.48 -5.49
N ARG A 84 4.64 16.73 -5.98
CA ARG A 84 3.63 16.13 -5.08
C ARG A 84 4.11 14.87 -4.37
N TRP A 85 5.06 14.15 -4.95
CA TRP A 85 5.69 12.97 -4.32
C TRP A 85 6.72 13.39 -3.27
N THR A 86 6.25 13.99 -2.17
CA THR A 86 7.08 14.54 -1.09
C THR A 86 6.45 14.32 0.27
N THR A 87 7.28 14.18 1.30
CA THR A 87 6.85 14.14 2.71
C THR A 87 6.71 15.53 3.31
N ASP A 88 7.23 16.57 2.65
CA ASP A 88 7.16 17.97 3.07
C ASP A 88 5.70 18.36 3.32
N ARG A 89 5.40 18.78 4.56
CA ARG A 89 4.06 19.13 5.01
C ARG A 89 3.56 20.45 4.43
N ASN A 90 4.47 21.31 3.97
CA ASN A 90 4.16 22.61 3.38
C ASN A 90 3.96 22.53 1.86
N ALA A 91 4.35 21.41 1.24
CA ALA A 91 4.12 21.21 -0.18
C ALA A 91 2.62 21.06 -0.47
N GLU A 92 2.13 21.86 -1.40
CA GLU A 92 0.74 21.80 -1.83
C GLU A 92 0.43 20.41 -2.40
N LYS A 93 -0.72 19.84 -2.00
CA LYS A 93 -1.22 18.55 -2.48
C LYS A 93 -0.21 17.39 -2.38
N ARG A 94 0.65 17.39 -1.35
CA ARG A 94 1.59 16.29 -1.05
C ARG A 94 0.89 14.93 -1.01
N VAL A 95 1.58 13.88 -1.45
CA VAL A 95 1.05 12.51 -1.55
C VAL A 95 1.80 11.51 -0.66
N LEU A 96 2.96 11.86 -0.09
CA LEU A 96 3.64 11.01 0.89
C LEU A 96 3.23 11.37 2.32
N ALA A 97 2.05 10.91 2.72
CA ALA A 97 1.60 10.90 4.11
C ALA A 97 1.24 9.48 4.55
N THR A 98 1.34 9.18 5.85
CA THR A 98 1.02 7.85 6.40
C THR A 98 -0.38 7.37 5.97
N THR A 99 -1.38 8.27 5.95
CA THR A 99 -2.74 7.95 5.49
C THR A 99 -2.78 7.46 4.04
N TYR A 100 -2.02 8.11 3.16
CA TYR A 100 -2.06 7.80 1.73
C TYR A 100 -1.28 6.53 1.43
N VAL A 101 -0.12 6.34 2.07
CA VAL A 101 0.65 5.09 1.94
C VAL A 101 -0.15 3.88 2.43
N ASN A 102 -0.84 3.99 3.58
CA ASN A 102 -1.74 2.93 4.03
C ASN A 102 -2.82 2.62 3.00
N SER A 103 -3.42 3.66 2.41
CA SER A 103 -4.46 3.51 1.40
C SER A 103 -3.90 2.84 0.13
N PHE A 104 -2.69 3.18 -0.31
CA PHE A 104 -2.03 2.52 -1.45
C PHE A 104 -1.82 1.03 -1.20
N LEU A 105 -1.35 0.66 -0.01
CA LEU A 105 -1.17 -0.75 0.33
C LEU A 105 -2.51 -1.50 0.39
N ILE A 106 -3.59 -0.85 0.83
CA ILE A 106 -4.94 -1.43 0.78
C ILE A 106 -5.44 -1.53 -0.67
N THR A 107 -5.20 -0.54 -1.53
CA THR A 107 -5.52 -0.58 -2.96
C THR A 107 -4.90 -1.82 -3.59
N LEU A 108 -3.64 -2.15 -3.27
CA LEU A 108 -3.00 -3.36 -3.76
C LEU A 108 -3.72 -4.65 -3.32
N ARG A 109 -4.17 -4.74 -2.06
CA ARG A 109 -4.99 -5.87 -1.58
C ARG A 109 -6.30 -6.01 -2.36
N LEU A 110 -6.96 -4.90 -2.63
CA LEU A 110 -8.21 -4.88 -3.42
C LEU A 110 -7.97 -5.34 -4.86
N LEU A 111 -6.89 -4.89 -5.49
CA LEU A 111 -6.50 -5.33 -6.84
C LEU A 111 -6.20 -6.83 -6.89
N ILE A 112 -5.48 -7.35 -5.89
CA ILE A 112 -5.20 -8.79 -5.75
C ILE A 112 -6.50 -9.58 -5.62
N LYS A 113 -7.38 -9.19 -4.70
CA LYS A 113 -8.68 -9.87 -4.48
C LYS A 113 -9.53 -9.91 -5.75
N ALA A 114 -9.50 -8.83 -6.53
CA ALA A 114 -10.25 -8.73 -7.78
C ALA A 114 -9.54 -9.38 -8.99
N GLY A 115 -8.40 -10.05 -8.80
CA GLY A 115 -7.64 -10.69 -9.87
C GLY A 115 -7.12 -9.72 -10.94
N LYS A 116 -6.92 -8.44 -10.60
CA LYS A 116 -6.40 -7.45 -11.54
C LYS A 116 -4.91 -7.68 -11.81
N SER A 117 -4.50 -7.42 -13.05
CA SER A 117 -3.08 -7.45 -13.41
C SER A 117 -2.29 -6.43 -12.59
N LEU A 118 -1.15 -6.88 -12.06
CA LEU A 118 -0.18 -6.06 -11.35
C LEU A 118 1.09 -5.82 -12.20
N ALA A 119 0.98 -6.01 -13.52
CA ALA A 119 2.04 -5.62 -14.44
C ALA A 119 2.23 -4.10 -14.42
N GLN A 120 3.47 -3.64 -14.54
CA GLN A 120 3.81 -2.22 -14.43
C GLN A 120 2.97 -1.33 -15.37
N THR A 121 2.80 -1.77 -16.63
CA THR A 121 2.03 -1.04 -17.65
C THR A 121 0.55 -0.94 -17.33
N ASP A 122 -0.02 -1.99 -16.72
CA ASP A 122 -1.44 -2.03 -16.40
C ASP A 122 -1.75 -1.16 -15.18
N LEU A 123 -0.85 -1.18 -14.19
CA LEU A 123 -0.91 -0.27 -13.05
C LEU A 123 -0.77 1.19 -13.48
N GLU A 124 0.19 1.51 -14.35
CA GLU A 124 0.40 2.86 -14.86
C GLU A 124 -0.83 3.38 -15.61
N LYS A 125 -1.47 2.54 -16.43
CA LYS A 125 -2.72 2.88 -17.11
C LYS A 125 -3.89 3.02 -16.14
N GLY A 126 -4.00 2.13 -15.16
CA GLY A 126 -5.06 2.18 -14.15
C GLY A 126 -5.02 3.50 -13.37
N PHE A 127 -3.84 3.89 -12.88
CA PHE A 127 -3.67 5.14 -12.13
C PHE A 127 -3.68 6.41 -12.99
N ALA A 128 -4.04 6.33 -14.27
CA ALA A 128 -4.21 7.52 -15.10
C ALA A 128 -5.18 8.51 -14.44
N GLY A 129 -4.77 9.78 -14.34
CA GLY A 129 -5.56 10.85 -13.74
C GLY A 129 -5.55 10.91 -12.22
N ILE A 130 -4.78 10.04 -11.52
CA ILE A 130 -4.70 10.06 -10.04
C ILE A 130 -4.19 11.40 -9.48
N ASP A 131 -3.50 12.21 -10.29
CA ASP A 131 -3.14 13.58 -9.92
C ASP A 131 -4.38 14.39 -9.50
N ASN A 132 -5.53 14.20 -10.13
CA ASN A 132 -6.74 14.96 -9.79
C ASN A 132 -7.49 14.37 -8.58
N PHE A 133 -7.02 13.27 -8.00
CA PHE A 133 -7.62 12.68 -6.82
C PHE A 133 -7.46 13.60 -5.61
N ASP A 134 -8.56 13.86 -4.89
CA ASP A 134 -8.55 14.67 -3.68
C ASP A 134 -8.11 13.85 -2.47
N PHE A 135 -6.79 13.68 -2.35
CA PHE A 135 -6.15 13.06 -1.19
C PHE A 135 -6.47 13.80 0.12
N GLY A 136 -6.71 15.11 0.06
CA GLY A 136 -6.97 15.96 1.23
C GLY A 136 -8.28 15.64 1.95
N ALA A 137 -9.25 15.04 1.25
CA ALA A 137 -10.54 14.67 1.78
C ALA A 137 -10.53 13.54 2.82
N TYR A 138 -9.37 12.90 3.07
CA TYR A 138 -9.27 11.69 3.90
C TYR A 138 -8.40 11.85 5.13
N HIS A 139 -8.89 11.30 6.25
CA HIS A 139 -8.19 11.27 7.53
C HIS A 139 -7.61 9.89 7.87
N SER A 140 -6.81 9.82 8.94
CA SER A 140 -6.08 8.62 9.38
C SER A 140 -6.94 7.47 9.90
N SER A 141 -8.26 7.51 9.78
CA SER A 141 -9.16 6.37 10.04
C SER A 141 -9.80 5.83 8.76
N GLN A 142 -9.60 6.51 7.63
CA GLN A 142 -10.35 6.28 6.39
C GLN A 142 -9.52 5.63 5.29
N TYR A 143 -8.43 4.94 5.66
CA TYR A 143 -7.51 4.32 4.68
C TYR A 143 -8.24 3.40 3.70
N LYS A 144 -9.15 2.55 4.23
CA LYS A 144 -9.93 1.61 3.42
C LYS A 144 -10.89 2.33 2.47
N ARG A 145 -11.62 3.33 2.97
CA ARG A 145 -12.55 4.13 2.17
C ARG A 145 -11.84 4.84 1.02
N MET A 146 -10.65 5.41 1.28
CA MET A 146 -9.83 6.03 0.26
C MET A 146 -9.38 5.01 -0.79
N ALA A 147 -8.92 3.84 -0.37
CA ALA A 147 -8.50 2.77 -1.27
C ALA A 147 -9.66 2.24 -2.14
N GLU A 148 -10.85 2.08 -1.55
CA GLU A 148 -12.09 1.71 -2.26
C GLU A 148 -12.43 2.76 -3.32
N GLN A 149 -12.37 4.05 -2.99
CA GLN A 149 -12.62 5.11 -3.97
C GLN A 149 -11.54 5.18 -5.07
N ILE A 150 -10.27 4.90 -4.73
CA ILE A 150 -9.20 4.80 -5.75
C ILE A 150 -9.53 3.68 -6.74
N VAL A 151 -9.87 2.48 -6.28
CA VAL A 151 -10.14 1.36 -7.21
C VAL A 151 -11.43 1.55 -8.00
N ASP A 152 -12.43 2.23 -7.44
CA ASP A 152 -13.65 2.60 -8.17
C ASP A 152 -13.32 3.57 -9.31
N VAL A 153 -12.69 4.70 -9.00
CA VAL A 153 -12.38 5.76 -9.97
C VAL A 153 -11.38 5.32 -11.04
N HIS A 154 -10.34 4.58 -10.65
CA HIS A 154 -9.20 4.30 -11.53
C HIS A 154 -9.22 2.89 -12.15
N PHE A 155 -9.96 1.95 -11.56
CA PHE A 155 -10.02 0.56 -12.04
C PHE A 155 -11.45 0.08 -12.33
N GLY A 156 -12.45 0.95 -12.18
CA GLY A 156 -13.86 0.65 -12.43
C GLY A 156 -14.42 -0.41 -11.49
N MET A 157 -13.84 -0.54 -10.29
CA MET A 157 -14.19 -1.58 -9.31
C MET A 157 -15.23 -1.04 -8.32
N LYS A 158 -16.50 -1.41 -8.51
CA LYS A 158 -17.57 -1.05 -7.58
C LYS A 158 -17.43 -1.78 -6.25
N ALA A 159 -17.89 -1.12 -5.17
CA ALA A 159 -17.82 -1.64 -3.81
C ALA A 159 -18.47 -3.02 -3.62
N GLU A 160 -19.52 -3.36 -4.39
CA GLU A 160 -20.19 -4.67 -4.30
C GLU A 160 -19.29 -5.84 -4.73
N ALA A 161 -18.24 -5.58 -5.52
CA ALA A 161 -17.26 -6.58 -5.95
C ALA A 161 -16.05 -6.70 -5.00
N LEU A 162 -16.01 -5.90 -3.92
CA LEU A 162 -14.88 -5.80 -2.99
C LEU A 162 -15.15 -6.49 -1.64
N THR A 163 -16.41 -6.80 -1.32
CA THR A 163 -16.86 -7.62 -0.18
C THR A 163 -16.64 -9.10 -0.42
#